data_AF-A0A3D3BRS3-F1
#
_entry.id   AF-A0A3D3BRS3-F1
#
_cell.length_a   1.000
_cell.length_b   1.000
_cell.length_c   1.000
_cell.angle_alpha   90.00
_cell.angle_beta   90.00
_cell.angle_gamma   90.00
#
_symmetry.space_group_name_H-M   'P 1'
#
loop_
_entity.id
_entity.type
_entity.pdbx_description
1 polymer ?
#
loop_
_entity_poly.entity_id
_entity_poly.type
_entity_poly.pdbx_seq_one_letter_code
_entity_poly.pdbx_strand_id
1 'polypeptide(L)'
;MSFSPDPTQGKHVFDLDRQYVFHSWSAQGALNPMCIAAAEGSYVWDYDGNKWLDFSSQLVNVNIGHQHPKVIAAIQEQAGKLSTIGPQHANDKRGEAAKRIVELAGPNMAKVFFTNGGADAVENAIRMARIHTHKHKVLSTYRS
;
A
#
# COMPACT_ATOMS: atom_id res chain seq x y z
N MET A 1 19.54 -1.55 9.51
CA MET A 1 19.28 -0.18 8.99
C MET A 1 20.27 0.80 9.64
N SER A 2 20.80 1.81 8.92
CA SER A 2 21.59 2.90 9.52
C SER A 2 20.73 4.16 9.63
N PHE A 3 20.00 4.28 10.74
CA PHE A 3 19.26 5.49 11.08
C PHE A 3 19.96 6.20 12.25
N SER A 4 20.07 7.52 12.15
CA SER A 4 20.56 8.39 13.22
C SER A 4 19.48 9.43 13.51
N PRO A 5 19.07 9.61 14.78
CA PRO A 5 18.10 10.64 15.16
C PRO A 5 18.54 12.03 14.71
N ASP A 6 17.59 12.81 14.20
CA ASP A 6 17.77 14.20 13.79
C ASP A 6 16.47 15.00 14.06
N PRO A 7 16.30 15.52 15.30
CA PRO A 7 15.14 16.32 15.67
C PRO A 7 14.97 17.59 14.83
N THR A 8 16.07 18.16 14.31
CA THR A 8 16.02 19.38 13.48
C THR A 8 15.35 19.06 12.15
N GLN A 9 15.75 17.95 11.52
CA GLN A 9 15.08 17.45 10.34
C GLN A 9 13.64 17.04 10.64
N GLY A 10 13.37 16.42 11.79
CA GLY A 10 12.02 16.07 12.23
C GLY A 10 11.09 17.29 12.28
N LYS A 11 11.56 18.40 12.86
CA LYS A 11 10.81 19.66 12.86
C LYS A 11 10.55 20.17 11.44
N HIS A 12 11.54 20.11 10.57
CA HIS A 12 11.39 20.55 9.19
C HIS A 12 10.34 19.72 8.43
N VAL A 13 10.35 18.40 8.59
CA VAL A 13 9.34 17.48 8.03
C VAL A 13 7.95 17.84 8.54
N PHE A 14 7.80 18.07 9.85
CA PHE A 14 6.54 18.49 10.44
C PHE A 14 6.03 19.81 9.85
N ASP A 15 6.88 20.84 9.79
CA ASP A 15 6.47 22.16 9.29
C ASP A 15 6.02 22.08 7.82
N LEU A 16 6.74 21.33 6.97
CA LEU A 16 6.34 21.13 5.58
C LEU A 16 5.02 20.36 5.46
N ASP A 17 4.83 19.31 6.26
CA ASP A 17 3.59 18.55 6.27
C ASP A 17 2.41 19.45 6.64
N ARG A 18 2.53 20.20 7.73
CA ARG A 18 1.49 21.12 8.21
C ARG A 18 1.18 22.24 7.22
N GLN A 19 2.15 22.66 6.42
CA GLN A 19 1.98 23.74 5.46
C GLN A 19 1.39 23.27 4.12
N TYR A 20 1.78 22.07 3.65
CA TYR A 20 1.56 21.68 2.25
C TYR A 20 0.78 20.37 2.06
N VAL A 21 0.56 19.57 3.11
CA VAL A 21 -0.11 18.27 3.00
C VAL A 21 -1.52 18.35 3.55
N PHE A 22 -2.50 17.95 2.73
CA PHE A 22 -3.87 17.72 3.16
C PHE A 22 -4.06 16.25 3.51
N HIS A 23 -4.28 15.95 4.79
CA HIS A 23 -4.41 14.57 5.26
C HIS A 23 -5.83 14.03 5.11
N SER A 24 -5.96 12.76 4.68
CA SER A 24 -7.25 12.08 4.68
C SER A 24 -7.76 11.83 6.10
N TRP A 25 -9.09 11.77 6.24
CA TRP A 25 -9.81 11.37 7.47
C TRP A 25 -9.47 12.17 8.74
N SER A 26 -8.95 13.39 8.58
CA SER A 26 -8.52 14.23 9.70
C SER A 26 -9.02 15.66 9.57
N ALA A 27 -9.38 16.27 10.71
CA ALA A 27 -9.64 17.71 10.77
C ALA A 27 -8.29 18.46 10.72
N GLN A 28 -8.04 19.18 9.62
CA GLN A 28 -6.70 19.69 9.31
C GLN A 28 -6.12 20.59 10.41
N GLY A 29 -6.92 21.44 11.04
CA GLY A 29 -6.44 22.38 12.06
C GLY A 29 -5.94 21.72 13.36
N ALA A 30 -6.49 20.56 13.72
CA ALA A 30 -6.17 19.86 14.98
C ALA A 30 -5.12 18.74 14.80
N LEU A 31 -4.64 18.51 13.57
CA LEU A 31 -3.72 17.42 13.29
C LEU A 31 -2.33 17.72 13.85
N ASN A 32 -1.77 16.75 14.57
CA ASN A 32 -0.40 16.73 15.09
C ASN A 32 0.27 15.42 14.66
N PRO A 33 0.78 15.32 13.41
CA PRO A 33 1.28 14.06 12.87
C PRO A 33 2.62 13.65 13.49
N MET A 34 2.77 12.36 13.74
CA MET A 34 4.07 11.78 14.11
C MET A 34 4.98 11.73 12.87
N CYS A 35 6.19 12.27 12.98
CA CYS A 35 7.17 12.25 11.90
C CYS A 35 8.02 10.99 11.99
N ILE A 36 7.75 10.01 11.12
CA ILE A 36 8.48 8.73 11.05
C ILE A 36 9.70 8.89 10.15
N ALA A 37 10.87 8.51 10.67
CA ALA A 37 12.14 8.58 9.97
C ALA A 37 12.58 7.24 9.37
N ALA A 38 12.23 6.13 10.02
CA ALA A 38 12.67 4.79 9.62
C ALA A 38 11.67 3.71 10.05
N ALA A 39 11.74 2.54 9.42
CA ALA A 39 10.92 1.38 9.75
C ALA A 39 11.61 0.07 9.34
N GLU A 40 11.49 -0.97 10.16
CA GLU A 40 12.08 -2.29 9.94
C GLU A 40 11.29 -3.35 10.71
N GLY A 41 10.84 -4.42 10.02
CA GLY A 41 10.02 -5.46 10.63
C GLY A 41 8.72 -4.88 11.17
N SER A 42 8.42 -5.07 12.45
CA SER A 42 7.22 -4.52 13.08
C SER A 42 7.46 -3.18 13.78
N TYR A 43 8.60 -2.52 13.56
CA TYR A 43 8.96 -1.30 14.28
C TYR A 43 9.09 -0.09 13.35
N VAL A 44 8.77 1.08 13.89
CA VAL A 44 9.04 2.39 13.30
C VAL A 44 9.85 3.25 14.27
N TRP A 45 10.61 4.19 13.75
CA TRP A 45 11.39 5.16 14.51
C TRP A 45 11.00 6.56 14.08
N ASP A 46 10.77 7.45 15.04
CA ASP A 46 10.61 8.87 14.75
C ASP A 46 11.97 9.59 14.66
N TYR A 47 11.94 10.86 14.27
CA TYR A 47 13.16 11.68 14.15
C TYR A 47 13.85 11.99 15.48
N ASP A 48 13.16 11.83 16.63
CA ASP A 48 13.74 11.99 17.96
C ASP A 48 14.45 10.71 18.45
N GLY A 49 14.33 9.61 17.71
CA GLY A 49 14.97 8.33 18.01
C GLY A 49 14.10 7.38 18.83
N ASN A 50 12.84 7.72 19.09
CA ASN A 50 11.94 6.81 19.78
C ASN A 50 11.56 5.65 18.85
N LYS A 51 11.59 4.44 19.39
CA LYS A 51 11.22 3.21 18.69
C LYS A 51 9.82 2.78 19.10
N TRP A 52 8.95 2.60 18.13
CA TRP A 52 7.53 2.26 18.32
C TRP A 52 7.23 0.90 17.68
N LEU A 53 6.48 0.05 18.38
CA LEU A 53 5.94 -1.19 17.82
C LEU A 53 4.64 -0.86 17.08
N ASP A 54 4.60 -1.20 15.79
CA ASP A 54 3.44 -1.05 14.94
C ASP A 54 2.45 -2.20 15.16
N PHE A 55 1.57 -2.05 16.15
CA PHE A 55 0.46 -2.98 16.40
C PHE A 55 -0.66 -2.89 15.35
N SER A 56 -0.62 -1.91 14.47
CA SER A 56 -1.66 -1.66 13.47
C SER A 56 -1.34 -2.30 12.10
N SER A 57 -0.07 -2.65 11.87
CA SER A 57 0.44 -2.95 10.53
C SER A 57 0.02 -1.82 9.55
N GLN A 58 0.15 -0.60 10.03
CA GLN A 58 -0.46 0.62 9.49
C GLN A 58 -1.99 0.48 9.38
N LEU A 59 -2.51 0.29 8.17
CA LEU A 59 -3.92 0.02 7.92
C LEU A 59 -4.08 -1.44 7.48
N VAL A 60 -3.48 -2.35 8.26
CA VAL A 60 -3.47 -3.79 8.02
C VAL A 60 -2.89 -4.15 6.64
N ASN A 61 -1.81 -3.47 6.23
CA ASN A 61 -1.23 -3.61 4.88
C ASN A 61 0.27 -3.93 4.85
N VAL A 62 0.95 -3.94 5.99
CA VAL A 62 2.38 -4.25 6.10
C VAL A 62 2.58 -5.66 6.70
N ASN A 63 1.88 -6.65 6.14
CA ASN A 63 1.76 -8.00 6.74
C ASN A 63 3.10 -8.76 6.87
N ILE A 64 4.08 -8.45 6.01
CA ILE A 64 5.41 -9.06 6.02
C ILE A 64 6.46 -8.21 6.74
N GLY A 65 6.03 -7.13 7.40
CA GLY A 65 6.91 -6.16 8.04
C GLY A 65 7.46 -5.09 7.09
N HIS A 66 7.83 -3.95 7.68
CA HIS A 66 8.43 -2.81 7.01
C HIS A 66 9.80 -3.17 6.44
N GLN A 67 10.13 -2.62 5.25
CA GLN A 67 11.45 -2.73 4.61
C GLN A 67 11.96 -4.18 4.45
N HIS A 68 11.06 -5.13 4.16
CA HIS A 68 11.46 -6.53 4.01
C HIS A 68 12.52 -6.71 2.90
N PRO A 69 13.72 -7.26 3.20
CA PRO A 69 14.89 -7.17 2.30
C PRO A 69 14.66 -7.83 0.93
N LYS A 70 13.92 -8.95 0.87
CA LYS A 70 13.58 -9.60 -0.40
C LYS A 70 12.69 -8.73 -1.30
N VAL A 71 11.79 -7.93 -0.73
CA VAL A 71 10.90 -7.05 -1.50
C VAL A 71 11.65 -5.85 -2.02
N ILE A 72 12.48 -5.23 -1.18
CA ILE A 72 13.32 -4.10 -1.59
C ILE A 72 14.27 -4.49 -2.73
N ALA A 73 14.95 -5.63 -2.60
CA ALA A 73 15.82 -6.14 -3.67
C ALA A 73 15.05 -6.39 -4.98
N ALA A 74 13.86 -7.01 -4.90
CA ALA A 74 13.03 -7.28 -6.08
C ALA A 74 12.52 -5.99 -6.77
N ILE A 75 12.17 -4.96 -5.99
CA ILE A 75 11.78 -3.64 -6.51
C ILE A 75 12.97 -3.01 -7.23
N GLN A 76 14.16 -2.99 -6.61
CA GLN A 76 15.37 -2.40 -7.20
C GLN A 76 15.76 -3.10 -8.52
N GLU A 77 15.76 -4.44 -8.52
CA GLU A 77 16.05 -5.23 -9.72
C GLU A 77 15.07 -4.92 -10.86
N GLN A 78 13.77 -4.93 -10.56
CA GLN A 78 12.75 -4.68 -11.58
C GLN A 78 12.79 -3.23 -12.07
N ALA A 79 13.03 -2.25 -11.19
CA ALA A 79 13.11 -0.84 -11.56
C ALA A 79 14.28 -0.58 -12.53
N GLY A 80 15.43 -1.22 -12.30
CA GLY A 80 16.59 -1.16 -13.20
C GLY A 80 16.37 -1.80 -14.57
N LYS A 81 15.37 -2.69 -14.70
CA LYS A 81 15.02 -3.39 -15.94
C LYS A 81 13.85 -2.73 -16.69
N LEU A 82 12.73 -2.51 -16.00
CA LEU A 82 11.48 -2.00 -16.55
C LEU A 82 10.61 -1.44 -15.41
N SER A 83 10.67 -0.12 -15.20
CA SER A 83 9.92 0.57 -14.16
C SER A 83 8.41 0.66 -14.44
N THR A 84 8.00 0.80 -15.71
CA THR A 84 6.58 0.88 -16.08
C THR A 84 6.34 0.45 -17.53
N ILE A 85 5.16 -0.09 -17.80
CA ILE A 85 4.67 -0.39 -19.15
C ILE A 85 3.14 -0.34 -19.19
N GLY A 86 2.57 0.12 -20.30
CA GLY A 86 1.12 0.22 -20.49
C GLY A 86 0.40 -1.14 -20.35
N PRO A 87 -0.89 -1.13 -19.95
CA PRO A 87 -1.64 -2.35 -19.61
C PRO A 87 -1.82 -3.31 -20.79
N GLN A 88 -1.84 -2.81 -22.04
CA GLN A 88 -1.98 -3.60 -23.26
C GLN A 88 -0.76 -4.51 -23.54
N HIS A 89 0.38 -4.25 -22.92
CA HIS A 89 1.59 -5.05 -23.09
C HIS A 89 1.75 -6.06 -21.95
N ALA A 90 2.34 -7.21 -22.28
CA ALA A 90 2.77 -8.19 -21.30
C ALA A 90 4.14 -7.81 -20.70
N ASN A 91 4.42 -8.29 -19.49
CA ASN A 91 5.76 -8.27 -18.89
C ASN A 91 6.00 -9.57 -18.13
N ASP A 92 7.26 -9.81 -17.77
CA ASP A 92 7.73 -11.03 -17.14
C ASP A 92 7.25 -11.24 -15.70
N LYS A 93 6.73 -10.21 -15.02
CA LYS A 93 6.28 -10.30 -13.62
C LYS A 93 4.76 -10.45 -13.48
N ARG A 94 3.97 -9.77 -14.33
CA ARG A 94 2.50 -9.74 -14.20
C ARG A 94 1.87 -11.13 -14.34
N GLY A 95 2.35 -11.93 -15.29
CA GLY A 95 1.85 -13.30 -15.51
C GLY A 95 2.15 -14.22 -14.33
N GLU A 96 3.39 -14.20 -13.82
CA GLU A 96 3.81 -14.99 -12.66
C GLU A 96 3.03 -14.62 -11.39
N ALA A 97 2.79 -13.32 -11.17
CA ALA A 97 1.96 -12.86 -10.06
C ALA A 97 0.51 -13.36 -10.19
N ALA A 98 -0.10 -13.25 -11.38
CA ALA A 98 -1.46 -13.72 -11.62
C ALA A 98 -1.59 -15.23 -11.39
N LYS A 99 -0.62 -16.01 -11.88
CA LYS A 99 -0.57 -17.47 -11.68
C LYS A 99 -0.59 -17.83 -10.20
N ARG A 100 0.32 -17.26 -9.40
CA ARG A 100 0.41 -17.53 -7.95
C ARG A 100 -0.86 -17.15 -7.20
N ILE A 101 -1.52 -16.04 -7.58
CA ILE A 101 -2.79 -15.62 -6.99
C ILE A 101 -3.89 -16.63 -7.31
N VAL A 102 -4.03 -17.05 -8.57
CA VAL A 102 -5.05 -18.02 -8.99
C VAL A 102 -4.86 -19.38 -8.30
N GLU A 103 -3.62 -19.87 -8.23
CA GLU A 103 -3.28 -21.12 -7.55
C GLU A 103 -3.68 -21.09 -6.06
N LEU A 104 -3.51 -19.94 -5.40
CA LEU A 104 -3.88 -19.77 -3.99
C LEU A 104 -5.39 -19.56 -3.78
N ALA A 105 -6.07 -18.84 -4.69
CA ALA A 105 -7.47 -18.49 -4.55
C ALA A 105 -8.44 -19.69 -4.77
N GLY A 106 -7.95 -20.76 -5.41
CA GLY A 106 -8.67 -22.03 -5.54
C GLY A 106 -9.49 -22.18 -6.82
N PRO A 107 -10.23 -23.30 -6.97
CA PRO A 107 -10.74 -23.79 -8.26
C PRO A 107 -11.80 -22.91 -8.93
N ASN A 108 -12.42 -21.99 -8.19
CA ASN A 108 -13.44 -21.09 -8.71
C ASN A 108 -12.88 -19.76 -9.24
N MET A 109 -11.56 -19.58 -9.24
CA MET A 109 -10.88 -18.38 -9.72
C MET A 109 -9.99 -18.74 -10.92
N ALA A 110 -10.01 -17.92 -11.97
CA ALA A 110 -9.32 -18.24 -13.23
C ALA A 110 -8.41 -17.11 -13.75
N LYS A 111 -8.69 -15.85 -13.43
CA LYS A 111 -7.96 -14.68 -13.95
C LYS A 111 -7.86 -13.59 -12.89
N VAL A 112 -6.82 -12.77 -13.01
CA VAL A 112 -6.59 -11.60 -12.15
C VAL A 112 -6.69 -10.33 -12.98
N PHE A 113 -7.44 -9.36 -12.48
CA PHE A 113 -7.41 -7.98 -12.96
C PHE A 113 -6.70 -7.13 -11.91
N PHE A 114 -5.54 -6.57 -12.25
CA PHE A 114 -4.73 -5.77 -11.32
C PHE A 114 -5.18 -4.31 -11.30
N THR A 115 -5.29 -3.74 -10.10
CA THR A 115 -5.58 -2.32 -9.86
C THR A 115 -4.51 -1.73 -8.93
N ASN A 116 -4.51 -0.41 -8.76
CA ASN A 116 -3.56 0.28 -7.88
C ASN A 116 -4.02 0.31 -6.41
N GLY A 117 -5.32 0.20 -6.16
CA GLY A 117 -5.88 0.21 -4.82
C GLY A 117 -7.13 -0.65 -4.67
N GLY A 118 -7.52 -0.89 -3.42
CA GLY A 118 -8.70 -1.69 -3.07
C GLY A 118 -10.02 -1.06 -3.51
N ALA A 119 -10.12 0.28 -3.48
CA ALA A 119 -11.31 0.99 -3.97
C ALA A 119 -11.57 0.70 -5.46
N ASP A 120 -10.54 0.86 -6.29
CA ASP A 120 -10.61 0.56 -7.73
C ASP A 120 -10.89 -0.93 -8.00
N ALA A 121 -10.36 -1.83 -7.15
CA ALA A 121 -10.65 -3.25 -7.23
C ALA A 121 -12.14 -3.52 -7.01
N VAL A 122 -12.74 -2.91 -5.98
CA VAL A 122 -14.17 -3.02 -5.68
C VAL A 122 -15.03 -2.40 -6.80
N GLU A 123 -14.63 -1.26 -7.34
CA GLU A 123 -15.35 -0.65 -8.48
C GLU A 123 -15.39 -1.60 -9.68
N ASN A 124 -14.24 -2.17 -10.05
CA ASN A 124 -14.16 -3.10 -11.17
C ASN A 124 -14.92 -4.40 -10.89
N ALA A 125 -14.88 -4.91 -9.65
CA ALA A 125 -15.65 -6.09 -9.26
C ALA A 125 -17.17 -5.85 -9.39
N ILE A 126 -17.67 -4.70 -8.93
CA ILE A 126 -19.08 -4.31 -9.09
C ILE A 126 -19.44 -4.21 -10.57
N ARG A 127 -18.59 -3.57 -11.40
CA ARG A 127 -18.83 -3.46 -12.84
C ARG A 127 -18.89 -4.83 -13.51
N MET A 128 -17.97 -5.74 -13.20
CA MET A 128 -17.98 -7.11 -13.71
C MET A 128 -19.23 -7.88 -13.28
N ALA A 129 -19.63 -7.77 -12.00
CA ALA A 129 -20.85 -8.41 -11.50
C ALA A 129 -22.11 -7.90 -12.20
N ARG A 130 -22.21 -6.59 -12.49
CA ARG A 130 -23.32 -6.00 -13.24
C ARG A 130 -23.36 -6.49 -14.69
N ILE A 131 -22.21 -6.56 -15.37
CA ILE A 131 -22.13 -7.08 -16.74
C ILE A 131 -22.56 -8.54 -16.78
N HIS A 132 -22.13 -9.35 -15.81
CA HIS A 132 -22.46 -10.77 -15.76
C HIS A 132 -23.93 -11.04 -15.42
N THR A 133 -24.49 -10.30 -14.46
CA THR A 133 -25.84 -10.57 -13.92
C THR A 133 -26.95 -9.75 -14.58
N HIS A 134 -26.60 -8.69 -15.31
CA HIS A 134 -27.51 -7.65 -15.82
C HIS A 134 -28.36 -6.97 -14.73
N LYS A 135 -27.94 -7.03 -13.46
CA LYS A 135 -28.62 -6.38 -12.33
C LYS A 135 -27.85 -5.13 -11.90
N HIS A 136 -28.56 -4.08 -11.50
CA HIS A 136 -27.93 -2.81 -11.10
C HIS A 136 -27.70 -2.65 -9.59
N LYS A 137 -28.54 -3.29 -8.77
CA LYS A 137 -28.50 -3.19 -7.31
C LYS A 137 -27.39 -4.08 -6.73
N VAL A 138 -26.63 -3.53 -5.79
CA VAL A 138 -25.62 -4.23 -4.99
C VAL A 138 -26.05 -4.12 -3.53
N LEU A 139 -26.13 -5.24 -2.83
CA LEU A 139 -26.36 -5.28 -1.39
C LEU A 139 -25.01 -5.18 -0.67
N SER A 140 -24.91 -4.35 0.37
CA SER A 140 -23.70 -4.16 1.17
C SER A 140 -24.06 -3.93 2.63
N THR A 141 -23.09 -4.08 3.53
CA THR A 141 -23.20 -3.85 4.98
C THR A 141 -22.40 -2.61 5.39
N TYR A 142 -22.84 -1.92 6.44
CA TYR A 142 -22.27 -0.63 6.86
C TYR A 142 -20.82 -0.72 7.38
N ARG A 143 -20.41 -1.91 7.86
CA ARG A 143 -19.02 -2.24 8.23
C ARG A 143 -18.79 -3.70 7.83
N SER A 144 -17.75 -3.93 7.04
CA SER A 144 -17.18 -5.25 6.74
C SER A 144 -16.06 -5.56 7.71
#